data_AF-X0J0P5-F1
#
_entry.id   AF-X0J0P5-F1
#
_cell.length_a   1.000
_cell.length_b   1.000
_cell.length_c   1.000
_cell.angle_alpha   90.00
_cell.angle_beta   90.00
_cell.angle_gamma   90.00
#
_symmetry.space_group_name_H-M   'P 1'
#
loop_
_entity.id
_entity.type
_entity.pdbx_description
1 polymer ?
#
loop_
_entity_poly.entity_id
_entity_poly.type
_entity_poly.pdbx_seq_one_letter_code
_entity_poly.pdbx_strand_id
1 'polypeptide(L)'
;MAPPPPSGMGCVCMAPTSSGKDESMRDRTQNICQQQGAFLRGTLDFYGRGNFYCNFVNGIDPAKWDQSCRTIYGDGTYGFCNAAN
;
A
#
# COMPACT_ATOMS: atom_id res chain seq x y z
N MET A 1 -22.47 9.18 3.72
CA MET A 1 -21.68 8.09 4.35
C MET A 1 -20.85 7.45 3.26
N ALA A 2 -19.52 7.45 3.40
CA ALA A 2 -18.67 6.67 2.50
C ALA A 2 -18.94 5.17 2.76
N PRO A 3 -18.93 4.31 1.73
CA PRO A 3 -19.09 2.88 1.92
C PRO A 3 -18.02 2.35 2.90
N PRO A 4 -18.35 1.33 3.73
CA PRO A 4 -17.34 0.69 4.57
C PRO A 4 -16.22 0.15 3.67
N PRO A 5 -14.95 0.24 4.10
CA PRO A 5 -13.84 -0.19 3.29
C PRO A 5 -13.93 -1.68 2.98
N PRO A 6 -13.57 -2.07 1.74
CA PRO A 6 -13.17 -3.39 1.33
C PRO A 6 -12.66 -4.33 2.42
N SER A 7 -13.44 -5.28 2.95
CA SER A 7 -12.83 -6.35 3.75
C SER A 7 -11.86 -7.13 2.85
N GLY A 8 -10.60 -7.25 3.23
CA GLY A 8 -9.57 -7.86 2.39
C GLY A 8 -8.97 -6.93 1.32
N MET A 9 -8.85 -5.63 1.60
CA MET A 9 -8.08 -4.72 0.75
C MET A 9 -6.58 -4.86 0.98
N GLY A 10 -5.85 -4.94 -0.13
CA GLY A 10 -4.40 -4.80 -0.19
C GLY A 10 -4.01 -3.39 -0.61
N CYS A 11 -3.00 -2.79 0.02
CA CYS A 11 -2.46 -1.50 -0.41
C CYS A 11 -0.94 -1.50 -0.53
N VAL A 12 -0.40 -0.75 -1.49
CA VAL A 12 1.03 -0.56 -1.69
C VAL A 12 1.38 0.91 -1.73
N CYS A 13 2.54 1.25 -1.22
CA CYS A 13 3.10 2.58 -1.29
C CYS A 13 4.12 2.63 -2.44
N MET A 14 3.72 3.26 -3.54
CA MET A 14 4.54 3.35 -4.74
C MET A 14 5.30 4.66 -4.82
N ALA A 15 6.43 4.63 -5.52
CA ALA A 15 7.23 5.81 -5.81
C ALA A 15 7.84 5.71 -7.22
N PRO A 16 8.00 6.83 -7.95
CA PRO A 16 8.74 6.87 -9.19
C PRO A 16 10.21 6.56 -8.84
N THR A 17 10.68 5.40 -9.29
CA THR A 17 12.06 4.97 -9.04
C THR A 17 12.74 4.69 -10.37
N SER A 18 13.94 5.27 -10.55
CA SER A 18 14.73 5.09 -11.77
C SER A 18 15.43 3.72 -11.81
N SER A 19 15.92 3.13 -10.70
CA SER A 19 16.77 1.92 -10.79
C SER A 19 16.84 1.00 -9.54
N GLY A 20 15.79 0.85 -8.71
CA GLY A 20 15.88 0.00 -7.50
C GLY A 20 14.53 -0.38 -6.86
N LYS A 21 13.60 -0.87 -7.68
CA LYS A 21 12.15 -0.66 -7.54
C LYS A 21 11.46 -1.41 -6.40
N ASP A 22 11.81 -2.65 -6.07
CA ASP A 22 10.99 -3.48 -5.18
C ASP A 22 11.32 -3.33 -3.69
N GLU A 23 12.60 -3.36 -3.29
CA GLU A 23 12.97 -3.31 -1.87
C GLU A 23 12.59 -1.99 -1.21
N SER A 24 12.83 -0.87 -1.89
CA SER A 24 12.46 0.45 -1.37
C SER A 24 10.94 0.64 -1.28
N MET A 25 10.16 0.12 -2.25
CA MET A 25 8.69 0.18 -2.17
C MET A 25 8.14 -0.78 -1.11
N ARG A 26 8.77 -1.94 -0.93
CA ARG A 26 8.40 -2.93 0.08
C ARG A 26 8.63 -2.39 1.48
N ASP A 27 9.80 -1.83 1.76
CA ASP A 27 10.12 -1.25 3.06
C ASP A 27 9.16 -0.10 3.40
N ARG A 28 8.92 0.79 2.43
CA ARG A 28 7.95 1.88 2.56
C ARG A 28 6.55 1.39 2.87
N THR A 29 6.09 0.41 2.08
CA THR A 29 4.78 -0.20 2.27
C THR A 29 4.70 -0.86 3.65
N GLN A 30 5.72 -1.62 4.05
CA GLN A 30 5.78 -2.31 5.35
C GLN A 30 5.69 -1.33 6.52
N ASN A 31 6.43 -0.21 6.45
CA ASN A 31 6.46 0.78 7.52
C ASN A 31 5.07 1.40 7.75
N ILE A 32 4.41 1.87 6.68
CA ILE A 32 3.04 2.40 6.79
C ILE A 32 2.06 1.29 7.20
N CYS A 33 2.25 0.08 6.68
CA CYS A 33 1.42 -1.07 7.01
C CYS A 33 1.41 -1.35 8.51
N GLN A 34 2.59 -1.37 9.14
CA GLN A 34 2.73 -1.55 10.58
C GLN A 34 2.10 -0.40 11.37
N GLN A 35 2.28 0.85 10.93
CA GLN A 35 1.69 2.02 11.60
C GLN A 35 0.15 2.00 11.57
N GLN A 36 -0.44 1.44 10.51
CA GLN A 36 -1.89 1.31 10.35
C GLN A 36 -2.45 0.00 10.93
N GLY A 37 -1.62 -0.82 11.59
CA GLY A 37 -2.04 -2.08 12.21
C GLY A 37 -2.35 -3.19 11.20
N ALA A 38 -1.74 -3.14 10.02
CA ALA A 38 -1.91 -4.11 8.95
C ALA A 38 -0.63 -4.94 8.72
N PHE A 39 -0.75 -5.99 7.90
CA PHE A 39 0.33 -6.95 7.68
C PHE A 39 0.77 -6.97 6.22
N LEU A 40 2.08 -6.83 6.00
CA LEU A 40 2.64 -7.01 4.67
C LEU A 40 2.50 -8.48 4.26
N ARG A 41 1.84 -8.75 3.14
CA ARG A 41 1.76 -10.06 2.50
C ARG A 41 2.50 -10.03 1.17
N GLY A 42 3.16 -11.12 0.83
CA GLY A 42 3.70 -11.35 -0.51
C GLY A 42 2.60 -11.82 -1.46
N THR A 43 2.69 -11.43 -2.72
CA THR A 43 1.89 -11.96 -3.83
C THR A 43 2.78 -12.21 -5.03
N LEU A 44 2.35 -13.08 -5.95
CA LEU A 44 3.04 -13.29 -7.22
C LEU A 44 2.88 -12.08 -8.15
N ASP A 45 1.76 -11.36 -8.03
CA ASP A 45 1.49 -10.13 -8.76
C ASP A 45 0.43 -9.32 -8.01
N PHE A 46 0.74 -8.06 -7.70
CA PHE A 46 -0.22 -7.08 -7.18
C PHE A 46 -0.61 -6.13 -8.30
N TYR A 47 -1.39 -6.60 -9.27
CA TYR A 47 -1.86 -5.80 -10.41
C TYR A 47 -0.71 -5.15 -11.20
N GLY A 48 0.39 -5.88 -11.42
CA GLY A 48 1.59 -5.37 -12.09
C GLY A 48 2.32 -4.25 -11.34
N ARG A 49 2.02 -4.02 -10.05
CA ARG A 49 2.62 -2.97 -9.23
C ARG A 49 3.77 -3.47 -8.34
N GLY A 50 3.79 -4.76 -8.04
CA GLY A 50 4.82 -5.39 -7.20
C GLY A 50 4.38 -6.76 -6.69
N ASN A 51 5.27 -7.42 -5.95
CA ASN A 51 5.06 -8.77 -5.41
C ASN A 51 4.67 -8.76 -3.93
N PHE A 52 4.09 -7.66 -3.45
CA PHE A 52 3.70 -7.47 -2.07
C PHE A 52 2.54 -6.49 -1.96
N TYR A 53 1.80 -6.57 -0.87
CA TYR A 53 0.78 -5.61 -0.49
C TYR A 53 0.57 -5.61 1.02
N CYS A 54 0.06 -4.50 1.54
CA CYS A 54 -0.36 -4.37 2.92
C CYS A 54 -1.81 -4.85 3.06
N ASN A 55 -2.04 -5.93 3.81
CA ASN A 55 -3.34 -6.54 4.02
C ASN A 55 -4.06 -5.93 5.22
N PHE A 56 -5.23 -5.32 4.98
CA PHE A 56 -6.06 -4.70 6.02
C PHE A 56 -7.21 -5.60 6.42
N VAL A 57 -7.14 -6.17 7.62
CA VAL A 57 -8.19 -7.05 8.17
C VAL A 57 -9.50 -6.29 8.40
N ASN A 58 -9.41 -5.03 8.86
CA ASN A 58 -10.56 -4.16 9.14
C ASN A 58 -10.89 -3.21 7.97
N GLY A 59 -10.23 -3.39 6.82
CA GLY A 59 -10.28 -2.46 5.69
C GLY A 59 -9.49 -1.17 5.94
N ILE A 60 -9.22 -0.43 4.86
CA ILE A 60 -8.59 0.89 4.89
C ILE A 60 -9.23 1.80 3.86
N ASP A 61 -9.24 3.09 4.15
CA ASP A 61 -9.60 4.12 3.19
C ASP A 61 -8.43 4.35 2.20
N PRO A 62 -8.61 4.14 0.89
CA PRO A 62 -7.56 4.31 -0.10
C PRO A 62 -6.97 5.71 -0.14
N ALA A 63 -7.79 6.74 0.10
CA ALA A 63 -7.33 8.12 0.11
C ALA A 63 -6.48 8.39 1.35
N LYS A 64 -6.83 7.83 2.51
CA LYS A 64 -5.95 7.88 3.70
C LYS A 64 -4.61 7.20 3.45
N TRP A 65 -4.61 6.04 2.79
CA TRP A 65 -3.37 5.33 2.45
C TRP A 65 -2.49 6.16 1.52
N ASP A 66 -3.06 6.72 0.45
CA ASP A 66 -2.35 7.63 -0.47
C ASP A 66 -1.79 8.86 0.25
N GLN A 67 -2.59 9.49 1.11
CA GLN A 67 -2.16 10.63 1.91
C GLN A 67 -1.00 10.27 2.85
N SER A 68 -1.03 9.11 3.50
CA SER A 68 0.06 8.62 4.37
C SER A 68 1.35 8.44 3.58
N CYS A 69 1.27 7.83 2.39
CA CYS A 69 2.42 7.71 1.49
C CYS A 69 3.05 9.06 1.18
N ARG A 70 2.24 9.99 0.67
CA ARG A 70 2.68 11.35 0.31
C ARG A 70 3.28 12.10 1.50
N THR A 71 2.65 11.98 2.67
CA THR A 71 3.10 12.68 3.88
C THR A 71 4.44 12.16 4.39
N ILE A 72 4.66 10.85 4.35
CA ILE A 72 5.86 10.22 4.90
C ILE A 72 7.03 10.27 3.91
N TYR A 73 6.76 10.06 2.62
CA TYR A 73 7.79 9.88 1.60
C TYR A 73 7.86 10.98 0.53
N GLY A 74 6.95 11.95 0.56
CA GLY A 74 6.92 13.12 -0.32
C GLY A 74 6.03 12.99 -1.55
N ASP A 75 5.89 14.10 -2.29
CA ASP A 75 4.93 14.31 -3.39
C ASP A 75 5.09 13.36 -4.59
N GLY A 76 6.25 12.72 -4.73
CA GLY A 76 6.47 11.68 -5.74
C GLY A 76 5.78 10.37 -5.40
N THR A 77 5.45 10.12 -4.13
CA THR A 77 4.86 8.84 -3.72
C THR A 77 3.35 8.86 -3.80
N TYR A 78 2.77 7.70 -4.05
CA TYR A 78 1.32 7.54 -4.10
C TYR A 78 0.92 6.16 -3.59
N GLY A 79 -0.25 6.12 -2.96
CA GLY A 79 -0.83 4.90 -2.44
C GLY A 79 -1.74 4.27 -3.49
N PHE A 80 -1.64 2.96 -3.64
CA PHE A 80 -2.56 2.20 -4.48
C PHE A 80 -3.18 1.08 -3.65
N CYS A 81 -4.50 1.08 -3.56
CA CYS A 81 -5.27 0.06 -2.87
C CYS A 81 -6.15 -0.69 -3.86
N ASN A 82 -6.23 -2.00 -3.70
CA ASN A 82 -7.14 -2.85 -4.46
C ASN A 82 -7.65 -4.01 -3.62
N ALA A 83 -8.71 -4.69 -4.06
CA ALA A 83 -9.12 -5.95 -3.44
C ALA A 83 -7.96 -6.95 -3.53
N ALA A 84 -7.47 -7.42 -2.37
CA ALA A 84 -6.50 -8.48 -2.31
C ALA A 84 -7.24 -9.80 -2.56
N ASN A 85 -6.94 -10.44 -3.69
CA ASN A 85 -7.37 -11.81 -4.00
C ASN A 85 -6.55 -12.82 -3.19
#